data_AF-A0A6G0W4A9-F1
#
_entry.id   AF-A0A6G0W4A9-F1
#
_cell.length_a   1.000
_cell.length_b   1.000
_cell.length_c   1.000
_cell.angle_alpha   90.00
_cell.angle_beta   90.00
_cell.angle_gamma   90.00
#
_symmetry.space_group_name_H-M   'P 1'
#
loop_
_entity.id
_entity.type
_entity.pdbx_description
1 polymer ?
#
loop_
_entity_poly.entity_id
_entity_poly.type
_entity_poly.pdbx_seq_one_letter_code
_entity_poly.pdbx_strand_id
1 'polypeptide(L)'
;MPKMQCKYVYKQCVNPRAYKRNGTMHRFCDFHRAKANMKQREYATKRRHQMRITNYKEKMRAKYIDATWCNENAFFLDATVEQPEVDATNWMAEMDPINWWSSSNQGLTEDEYAYLRRVLLST
;
A
#
# COMPACT_ATOMS: atom_id res chain seq x y z
N MET A 1 -41.57 9.43 -16.73
CA MET A 1 -40.90 8.27 -17.36
C MET A 1 -39.39 8.31 -17.11
N PRO A 2 -38.79 7.36 -16.38
CA PRO A 2 -37.35 7.34 -16.16
C PRO A 2 -36.59 7.05 -17.47
N LYS A 3 -35.68 7.96 -17.86
CA LYS A 3 -34.91 7.86 -19.10
C LYS A 3 -34.05 6.58 -19.11
N MET A 4 -34.35 5.62 -19.98
CA MET A 4 -33.71 4.29 -20.02
C MET A 4 -32.24 4.32 -20.43
N GLN A 5 -31.77 5.45 -20.95
CA GLN A 5 -30.42 5.62 -21.49
C GLN A 5 -29.38 5.88 -20.40
N CYS A 6 -28.16 5.43 -20.67
CA CYS A 6 -26.99 5.63 -19.81
C CYS A 6 -26.70 7.12 -19.59
N LYS A 7 -26.51 7.51 -18.32
CA LYS A 7 -26.21 8.90 -17.92
C LYS A 7 -24.70 9.20 -17.89
N TYR A 8 -23.97 8.77 -18.92
CA TYR A 8 -22.54 9.08 -19.03
C TYR A 8 -22.36 10.56 -19.36
N VAL A 9 -21.54 11.26 -18.57
CA VAL A 9 -21.48 12.74 -18.59
C VAL A 9 -20.60 13.30 -19.70
N TYR A 10 -19.56 12.57 -20.10
CA TYR A 10 -18.58 13.07 -21.07
C TYR A 10 -19.02 12.88 -22.52
N LYS A 11 -19.80 11.83 -22.81
CA LYS A 11 -20.31 11.53 -24.15
C LYS A 11 -21.73 11.00 -24.06
N GLN A 12 -22.57 11.41 -25.01
CA GLN A 12 -23.91 10.84 -25.13
C GLN A 12 -23.83 9.33 -25.41
N CYS A 13 -24.53 8.55 -24.60
CA CYS A 13 -24.54 7.10 -24.68
C CYS A 13 -25.96 6.60 -24.93
N VAL A 14 -26.15 5.90 -26.05
CA VAL A 14 -27.46 5.34 -26.44
C VAL A 14 -27.78 4.02 -25.74
N ASN A 15 -26.78 3.39 -25.13
CA ASN A 15 -26.95 2.10 -24.45
C ASN A 15 -27.91 2.22 -23.26
N PRO A 16 -28.75 1.20 -23.02
CA PRO A 16 -29.65 1.17 -21.88
C PRO A 16 -28.86 1.09 -20.56
N ARG A 17 -29.47 1.58 -19.48
CA ARG A 17 -28.92 1.42 -18.13
C ARG A 17 -28.94 -0.05 -17.75
N ALA A 18 -27.86 -0.49 -17.11
CA ALA A 18 -27.81 -1.84 -16.57
C ALA A 18 -28.77 -2.00 -15.39
N TYR A 19 -29.23 -3.21 -15.11
CA TYR A 19 -30.02 -3.52 -13.93
C TYR A 19 -29.16 -4.14 -12.83
N LYS A 20 -29.43 -3.78 -11.58
CA LYS A 20 -28.95 -4.50 -10.41
C LYS A 20 -29.78 -5.78 -10.22
N ARG A 21 -29.26 -6.73 -9.43
CA ARG A 21 -29.98 -7.95 -9.03
C ARG A 21 -31.33 -7.69 -8.35
N ASN A 22 -31.49 -6.53 -7.71
CA ASN A 22 -32.74 -6.11 -7.06
C ASN A 22 -33.75 -5.45 -8.01
N GLY A 23 -33.51 -5.49 -9.33
CA GLY A 23 -34.38 -4.86 -10.33
C GLY A 23 -34.23 -3.34 -10.47
N THR A 24 -33.43 -2.67 -9.63
CA THR A 24 -33.20 -1.22 -9.76
C THR A 24 -32.15 -0.93 -10.85
N MET A 25 -32.38 0.11 -11.65
CA MET A 25 -31.43 0.48 -12.70
C MET A 25 -30.19 1.19 -12.13
N HIS A 26 -29.03 0.81 -12.62
CA HIS A 26 -27.80 1.57 -12.47
C HIS A 26 -27.90 2.93 -13.16
N ARG A 27 -26.99 3.85 -12.81
CA ARG A 27 -26.84 5.14 -13.51
C ARG A 27 -26.28 4.98 -14.93
N PHE A 28 -25.47 3.95 -15.15
CA PHE A 28 -24.73 3.70 -16.38
C PHE A 28 -25.14 2.38 -17.04
N CYS A 29 -24.81 2.23 -18.33
CA CYS A 29 -24.84 0.93 -19.01
C CYS A 29 -23.72 0.01 -18.51
N ASP A 30 -23.76 -1.27 -18.88
CA ASP A 30 -22.74 -2.25 -18.46
C ASP A 30 -21.33 -1.85 -18.90
N PHE A 31 -21.18 -1.34 -20.13
CA PHE A 31 -19.90 -0.87 -20.65
C PHE A 31 -19.29 0.25 -19.77
N HIS A 32 -20.06 1.30 -19.49
CA HIS A 32 -19.57 2.41 -18.68
C HIS A 32 -19.40 2.02 -17.20
N ARG A 33 -20.18 1.06 -16.69
CA ARG A 33 -19.97 0.49 -15.35
C ARG A 33 -18.61 -0.24 -15.28
N ALA A 34 -18.30 -1.08 -16.26
CA ALA A 34 -17.03 -1.78 -16.34
C ALA A 34 -15.84 -0.80 -16.45
N LYS A 35 -15.96 0.22 -17.30
CA LYS A 35 -14.93 1.27 -17.44
C LYS A 35 -14.71 2.04 -16.15
N ALA A 36 -15.78 2.40 -15.43
CA ALA A 36 -15.68 3.06 -14.13
C ALA A 36 -14.99 2.16 -13.09
N ASN A 37 -15.34 0.88 -13.03
CA ASN A 37 -14.72 -0.08 -12.13
C ASN A 37 -13.22 -0.26 -12.41
N MET A 38 -12.82 -0.30 -13.69
CA MET A 38 -11.42 -0.34 -14.09
C MET A 38 -10.66 0.89 -13.56
N LYS A 39 -11.20 2.09 -13.77
CA LYS A 39 -10.59 3.32 -13.26
C LYS A 39 -10.51 3.34 -11.74
N GLN A 40 -11.54 2.90 -11.04
CA GLN A 40 -11.51 2.77 -9.59
C GLN A 40 -10.39 1.83 -9.11
N ARG A 41 -10.18 0.69 -9.79
CA ARG A 41 -9.08 -0.25 -9.48
C ARG A 41 -7.71 0.39 -9.72
N GLU A 42 -7.54 1.12 -10.81
CA GLU A 42 -6.31 1.88 -11.10
C GLU A 42 -6.02 2.89 -9.97
N TYR A 43 -7.00 3.71 -9.59
CA TYR A 43 -6.83 4.69 -8.50
C TYR A 43 -6.54 4.03 -7.16
N ALA A 44 -7.25 2.95 -6.82
CA ALA A 44 -7.01 2.22 -5.58
C ALA A 44 -5.58 1.65 -5.53
N THR A 45 -5.08 1.14 -6.67
CA THR A 45 -3.71 0.61 -6.77
C THR A 45 -2.68 1.72 -6.60
N LYS A 46 -2.84 2.85 -7.29
CA LYS A 46 -1.97 4.03 -7.13
C LYS A 46 -1.96 4.53 -5.69
N ARG A 47 -3.13 4.63 -5.05
CA ARG A 47 -3.25 5.06 -3.65
C ARG A 47 -2.55 4.10 -2.68
N ARG A 48 -2.71 2.78 -2.87
CA ARG A 48 -2.01 1.78 -2.05
C ARG A 48 -0.49 1.88 -2.19
N HIS A 49 0.00 2.04 -3.42
CA HIS A 49 1.43 2.19 -3.67
C HIS A 49 2.00 3.46 -3.02
N GLN A 50 1.31 4.61 -3.16
CA GLN A 50 1.69 5.85 -2.49
C GLN A 50 1.75 5.69 -0.97
N MET A 51 0.74 5.05 -0.37
CA MET A 51 0.71 4.79 1.07
C MET A 51 1.86 3.88 1.53
N ARG A 52 2.25 2.88 0.73
CA ARG A 52 3.43 2.05 1.02
C ARG A 52 4.71 2.88 1.01
N ILE A 53 4.88 3.78 0.03
CA ILE A 53 6.04 4.68 -0.04
C ILE A 53 6.06 5.62 1.17
N THR A 54 4.95 6.24 1.54
CA THR A 54 4.90 7.15 2.70
C THR A 54 5.24 6.42 3.99
N ASN A 55 4.62 5.26 4.23
CA ASN A 55 4.88 4.48 5.44
C ASN A 55 6.34 3.99 5.49
N TYR A 56 6.92 3.65 4.33
CA TYR A 56 8.33 3.28 4.25
C TYR A 56 9.24 4.48 4.56
N LYS A 57 8.95 5.65 4.01
CA LYS A 57 9.68 6.90 4.31
C LYS A 57 9.62 7.25 5.79
N GLU A 58 8.46 7.12 6.42
CA GLU A 58 8.28 7.35 7.86
C GLU A 58 9.08 6.36 8.70
N LYS A 59 9.03 5.06 8.37
CA LYS A 59 9.84 4.03 9.03
C LYS A 59 11.34 4.28 8.89
N MET A 60 11.80 4.65 7.69
CA MET A 60 13.21 4.97 7.46
C MET A 60 13.63 6.24 8.19
N ARG A 61 12.78 7.27 8.20
CA ARG A 61 13.04 8.50 8.97
C ARG A 61 13.13 8.21 10.47
N ALA A 62 12.22 7.40 11.02
CA ALA A 62 12.25 7.01 12.43
C ALA A 62 13.55 6.26 12.78
N LYS A 63 13.97 5.30 11.93
CA LYS A 63 15.26 4.60 12.09
C LYS A 63 16.46 5.55 12.02
N TYR A 64 16.44 6.52 11.11
CA TYR A 64 17.52 7.50 11.01
C TYR A 64 17.57 8.41 12.23
N ILE A 65 16.42 8.92 12.70
CA ILE A 65 16.33 9.76 13.90
C ILE A 65 16.82 8.99 15.14
N ASP A 66 16.38 7.74 15.30
CA ASP A 66 16.83 6.84 16.37
C ASP A 66 18.35 6.61 16.31
N ALA A 67 18.89 6.32 15.13
CA ALA A 67 20.34 6.17 14.94
C ALA A 67 21.12 7.47 15.24
N THR A 68 20.60 8.65 14.85
CA THR A 68 21.24 9.94 15.17
C THR A 68 21.15 10.29 16.66
N TRP A 69 20.04 9.96 17.33
CA TRP A 69 19.88 10.16 18.78
C TRP A 69 20.80 9.25 19.58
N CYS A 70 20.95 7.99 19.16
CA CYS A 70 21.91 7.07 19.74
C CYS A 70 23.36 7.50 19.48
N ASN A 71 23.67 8.13 18.33
CA ASN A 71 25.03 8.60 18.02
C ASN A 71 25.42 9.87 18.79
N GLU A 72 24.51 10.83 18.98
CA GLU A 72 24.76 12.02 19.81
C GLU A 72 24.87 11.69 21.30
N ASN A 73 24.17 10.64 21.76
CA ASN A 73 24.27 10.14 23.13
C ASN A 73 25.31 9.00 23.31
N ALA A 74 26.01 8.59 22.24
CA ALA A 74 27.05 7.55 22.29
C ALA A 74 28.32 7.99 23.03
N PHE A 75 28.46 9.28 23.35
CA PHE A 75 29.62 9.79 24.09
C PHE A 75 29.53 9.56 25.62
N PHE A 76 28.38 9.14 26.16
CA PHE A 76 28.18 9.07 27.62
C PHE A 76 27.75 7.70 28.18
N LEU A 77 27.67 6.65 27.36
CA LEU A 77 27.28 5.31 27.82
C LEU A 77 28.42 4.28 27.65
N ASP A 78 29.54 4.55 28.33
CA ASP A 78 30.53 3.52 28.65
C ASP A 78 30.83 3.58 30.16
N ALA A 79 29.93 3.05 30.97
CA ALA A 79 30.20 2.65 32.35
C ALA A 79 29.14 1.65 32.83
N THR A 80 29.56 0.38 32.87
CA THR A 80 29.01 -0.73 33.68
C THR A 80 27.56 -1.15 33.46
N VAL A 81 27.34 -2.15 32.60
CA VAL A 81 26.21 -3.08 32.75
C VAL A 81 26.70 -4.49 32.40
N GLU A 82 26.73 -5.38 33.40
CA GLU A 82 26.96 -6.81 33.25
C GLU A 82 25.86 -7.46 32.40
N GLN A 83 26.22 -8.36 31.49
CA GLN A 83 25.30 -9.03 30.58
C GLN A 83 24.43 -10.07 31.31
N PRO A 84 23.10 -10.07 31.17
CA PRO A 84 22.31 -11.25 31.48
C PRO A 84 22.25 -12.17 30.24
N GLU A 85 22.62 -13.44 30.41
CA GLU A 85 22.43 -14.49 29.41
C GLU A 85 20.94 -14.72 29.19
N VAL A 86 20.43 -14.42 27.99
CA VAL A 86 19.08 -14.80 27.57
C VAL A 86 19.17 -15.84 26.44
N ASP A 87 18.62 -17.01 26.71
CA ASP A 87 18.58 -18.18 25.82
C ASP A 87 17.83 -17.83 24.51
N ALA A 88 18.58 -17.85 23.40
CA ALA A 88 18.15 -17.44 22.07
C ALA A 88 17.23 -18.44 21.35
N THR A 89 16.74 -19.49 22.01
CA THR A 89 16.12 -20.63 21.31
C THR A 89 14.61 -20.50 21.02
N ASN A 90 13.91 -19.43 21.42
CA ASN A 90 12.45 -19.39 21.33
C ASN A 90 11.82 -18.42 20.28
N TRP A 91 12.57 -17.89 19.31
CA TRP A 91 12.01 -16.96 18.31
C TRP A 91 11.68 -17.56 16.94
N MET A 92 11.83 -18.87 16.75
CA MET A 92 11.54 -19.54 15.48
C MET A 92 10.33 -20.49 15.54
N ALA A 93 9.76 -20.74 16.72
CA ALA A 93 8.71 -21.75 16.90
C ALA A 93 7.26 -21.22 16.72
N GLU A 94 7.07 -19.91 16.58
CA GLU A 94 5.73 -19.29 16.56
C GLU A 94 5.47 -18.56 15.23
N MET A 95 5.70 -19.25 14.11
CA MET A 95 5.27 -18.80 12.78
C MET A 95 4.42 -19.90 12.15
N ASP A 96 3.09 -19.70 12.18
CA ASP A 96 2.11 -20.61 11.58
C ASP A 96 2.31 -20.72 10.04
N PRO A 97 2.46 -21.93 9.46
CA PRO A 97 2.96 -22.11 8.11
C PRO A 97 1.86 -22.13 7.02
N ILE A 98 0.79 -21.34 7.13
CA ILE A 98 -0.28 -21.32 6.10
C ILE A 98 -0.90 -19.93 5.91
N ASN A 99 -0.15 -18.94 5.39
CA ASN A 99 -0.71 -17.89 4.51
C ASN A 99 0.34 -17.06 3.73
N TRP A 100 1.49 -17.65 3.40
CA TRP A 100 2.54 -16.94 2.66
C TRP A 100 2.22 -16.77 1.16
N TRP A 101 1.26 -17.52 0.60
CA TRP A 101 1.02 -17.58 -0.85
C TRP A 101 -0.37 -17.12 -1.30
N SER A 102 -0.78 -15.88 -1.04
CA SER A 102 -1.84 -15.25 -1.87
C SER A 102 -1.74 -13.73 -1.92
N SER A 103 -0.81 -13.28 -2.77
CA SER A 103 -1.03 -12.16 -3.70
C SER A 103 -0.95 -10.72 -3.19
N SER A 104 -0.27 -10.42 -2.09
CA SER A 104 0.01 -9.01 -1.72
C SER A 104 1.44 -8.69 -1.27
N ASN A 105 2.31 -9.72 -1.14
CA ASN A 105 3.67 -9.59 -0.64
C ASN A 105 4.73 -9.58 -1.75
N GLN A 106 4.41 -9.05 -2.93
CA GLN A 106 5.48 -8.58 -3.81
C GLN A 106 6.01 -7.30 -3.15
N GLY A 107 7.19 -7.44 -2.53
CA GLY A 107 8.00 -6.33 -2.09
C GLY A 107 8.22 -5.32 -3.22
N LEU A 108 8.77 -4.16 -2.88
CA LEU A 108 9.14 -3.17 -3.88
C LEU A 108 9.99 -3.86 -4.95
N THR A 109 9.60 -3.67 -6.21
CA THR A 109 10.38 -4.12 -7.35
C THR A 109 11.77 -3.48 -7.29
N GLU A 110 12.77 -4.13 -7.90
CA GLU A 110 14.15 -3.62 -7.93
C GLU A 110 14.21 -2.20 -8.50
N ASP A 111 13.37 -1.89 -9.50
CA ASP A 111 13.26 -0.56 -10.10
C ASP A 111 12.69 0.49 -9.12
N GLU A 112 11.68 0.12 -8.32
CA GLU A 112 11.12 0.97 -7.27
C GLU A 112 12.17 1.22 -6.16
N TYR A 113 12.98 0.21 -5.84
CA TYR A 113 14.06 0.32 -4.85
C TYR A 113 15.18 1.23 -5.35
N ALA A 114 15.61 1.08 -6.61
CA ALA A 114 16.65 1.90 -7.23
C ALA A 114 16.24 3.39 -7.33
N TYR A 115 14.96 3.65 -7.64
CA TYR A 115 14.42 5.02 -7.64
C TYR A 115 14.48 5.67 -6.25
N LEU A 116 14.05 4.95 -5.20
CA LEU A 116 14.09 5.46 -3.84
C LEU A 116 15.53 5.71 -3.35
N ARG A 117 16.46 4.82 -3.69
CA ARG A 117 17.89 4.97 -3.35
C ARG A 117 18.48 6.23 -3.99
N ARG A 118 18.15 6.53 -5.24
CA ARG A 118 18.63 7.71 -5.98
C ARG A 118 18.08 9.02 -5.42
N VAL A 119 16.79 9.06 -5.06
CA VAL A 119 16.13 10.27 -4.56
C VAL A 119 16.52 10.60 -3.12
N LEU A 120 16.88 9.59 -2.32
CA LEU A 120 17.21 9.77 -0.90
C LEU A 120 18.70 10.01 -0.63
N LEU A 121 19.59 9.71 -1.58
CA LEU A 121 21.05 9.91 -1.45
C LEU A 121 21.56 11.11 -2.28
N SER A 122 20.66 11.91 -2.85
CA SER A 122 20.98 13.09 -3.67
C SER A 122 20.84 14.42 -2.92
N THR A 123 20.88 14.41 -1.60
CA THR A 123 20.92 15.58 -0.71
C THR A 123 22.11 15.43 0.23
#